data_AF-A0A1D3TZK6-F1
#
_entry.id   AF-A0A1D3TZK6-F1
#
_cell.length_a   1.000
_cell.length_b   1.000
_cell.length_c   1.000
_cell.angle_alpha   90.00
_cell.angle_beta   90.00
_cell.angle_gamma   90.00
#
_symmetry.space_group_name_H-M   'P 1'
#
loop_
_entity.id
_entity.type
_entity.pdbx_description
1 polymer ?
#
loop_
_entity_poly.entity_id
_entity_poly.type
_entity_poly.pdbx_seq_one_letter_code
_entity_poly.pdbx_strand_id
1 'polypeptide(L)'
;MSFAFLPWPLYVLMAIGSAIPVLIYVKKMWKTSPKSFYIGLCMVSIGAIIAGIIKFTSNMQVLTQFQEFLKMLTIVCTSSGIILTMIGAYNKVKDDPEKRRIVQIYIGVIIVTIIFIGLIGLSTLK
;
A
#
# COMPACT_ATOMS: atom_id res chain seq x y z
N MET A 1 9.38 13.14 -2.58
CA MET A 1 9.68 13.77 -1.28
C MET A 1 9.49 12.72 -0.21
N SER A 2 10.53 12.45 0.56
CA SER A 2 10.44 11.52 1.70
C SER A 2 9.42 12.04 2.71
N PHE A 3 8.55 11.17 3.22
CA PHE A 3 7.67 11.49 4.37
C PHE A 3 8.47 11.78 5.66
N ALA A 4 9.79 11.92 5.60
CA ALA A 4 10.66 12.35 6.71
C ALA A 4 10.35 13.76 7.23
N PHE A 5 9.68 14.63 6.48
CA PHE A 5 9.30 15.97 6.94
C PHE A 5 8.05 15.99 7.81
N LEU A 6 7.26 14.92 7.80
CA LEU A 6 6.08 14.82 8.65
C LEU A 6 6.51 14.47 10.08
N PRO A 7 6.02 15.19 11.11
CA PRO A 7 6.19 14.77 12.49
C PRO A 7 5.80 13.30 12.61
N TRP A 8 6.67 12.51 13.22
CA TRP A 8 6.47 11.07 13.29
C TRP A 8 5.09 10.64 13.82
N PRO A 9 4.42 11.36 14.75
CA PRO A 9 3.09 10.97 15.20
C PRO A 9 2.07 11.08 14.06
N LEU A 10 2.20 12.12 13.21
CA LEU A 10 1.31 12.35 12.08
C LEU A 10 1.52 11.30 10.99
N TYR A 11 2.76 10.86 10.74
CA TYR A 11 3.03 9.73 9.85
C TYR A 11 2.35 8.44 10.33
N VAL A 12 2.49 8.12 11.63
CA VAL A 12 1.89 6.92 12.23
C VAL A 12 0.37 6.97 12.14
N LEU A 13 -0.23 8.14 12.43
CA LEU A 13 -1.67 8.36 12.29
C LEU A 13 -2.14 8.19 10.85
N MET A 14 -1.41 8.70 9.86
CA MET A 14 -1.77 8.52 8.44
C MET A 14 -1.60 7.06 7.98
N ALA A 15 -0.52 6.39 8.37
CA ALA A 15 -0.23 5.02 7.98
C ALA A 15 -1.26 4.04 8.57
N ILE A 16 -1.50 4.11 9.89
CA ILE A 16 -2.47 3.23 10.56
C ILE A 16 -3.90 3.68 10.27
N GLY A 17 -4.14 4.99 10.28
CA GLY A 17 -5.47 5.56 10.04
C GLY A 17 -5.98 5.35 8.62
N SER A 18 -5.11 5.26 7.61
CA SER A 18 -5.53 4.89 6.25
C SER A 18 -5.86 3.39 6.10
N ALA A 19 -5.23 2.52 6.89
CA ALA A 19 -5.48 1.08 6.83
C ALA A 19 -6.89 0.71 7.37
N ILE A 20 -7.38 1.40 8.40
CA ILE A 20 -8.64 1.06 9.06
C ILE A 20 -9.87 1.19 8.11
N PRO A 21 -10.10 2.31 7.40
CA PRO A 21 -11.18 2.43 6.44
C PRO A 21 -11.11 1.39 5.32
N VAL A 22 -9.90 1.04 4.87
CA VAL A 22 -9.70 0.02 3.82
C VAL A 22 -10.15 -1.36 4.33
N LEU A 23 -9.79 -1.73 5.55
CA LEU A 23 -10.24 -2.99 6.16
C LEU A 23 -11.77 -3.02 6.36
N ILE A 24 -12.39 -1.91 6.77
CA ILE A 24 -13.85 -1.79 6.88
C ILE A 24 -14.50 -1.97 5.51
N TYR A 25 -13.93 -1.35 4.47
CA TYR A 25 -14.41 -1.48 3.10
C TYR A 25 -14.31 -2.91 2.57
N VAL A 26 -13.20 -3.60 2.85
CA VAL A 26 -13.01 -5.01 2.51
C VAL A 26 -14.11 -5.88 3.11
N LYS A 27 -14.43 -5.68 4.40
CA LYS A 27 -15.52 -6.42 5.07
C LYS A 27 -16.86 -6.26 4.35
N LYS A 28 -17.16 -5.07 3.81
CA LYS A 28 -18.38 -4.80 3.04
C LYS A 28 -18.38 -5.48 1.66
N MET A 29 -17.21 -5.59 1.04
CA MET A 29 -17.04 -6.04 -0.35
C MET A 29 -16.68 -7.52 -0.53
N TRP A 30 -16.45 -8.27 0.56
CA TRP A 30 -15.92 -9.63 0.51
C TRP A 30 -16.75 -10.64 -0.31
N LYS A 31 -18.06 -10.41 -0.45
CA LYS A 31 -18.98 -11.27 -1.22
C LYS A 31 -19.14 -10.87 -2.69
N THR A 32 -18.87 -9.61 -3.02
CA THR A 32 -19.21 -9.02 -4.34
C THR A 32 -17.98 -8.74 -5.21
N SER A 33 -16.78 -8.94 -4.67
CA SER A 33 -15.52 -8.65 -5.34
C SER A 33 -14.66 -9.91 -5.47
N PRO A 34 -13.84 -10.03 -6.53
CA PRO A 34 -13.00 -11.20 -6.72
C PRO A 34 -11.99 -11.35 -5.58
N LYS A 35 -11.61 -12.60 -5.29
CA LYS A 35 -10.76 -12.94 -4.14
C LYS A 35 -9.43 -12.19 -4.12
N SER A 36 -8.80 -12.07 -5.29
CA SER A 36 -7.56 -11.32 -5.45
C SER A 36 -7.67 -9.85 -5.02
N PHE A 37 -8.83 -9.21 -5.25
CA PHE A 37 -9.03 -7.79 -4.93
C PHE A 37 -8.95 -7.53 -3.43
N TYR A 38 -9.75 -8.26 -2.64
CA TYR A 38 -9.82 -8.02 -1.20
C TYR A 38 -8.59 -8.57 -0.46
N ILE A 39 -7.99 -9.67 -0.94
CA ILE A 39 -6.71 -10.15 -0.40
C ILE A 39 -5.64 -9.08 -0.60
N GLY A 40 -5.56 -8.49 -1.80
CA GLY A 40 -4.63 -7.39 -2.07
C GLY A 40 -4.83 -6.20 -1.14
N LEU A 41 -6.09 -5.77 -0.93
CA LEU A 41 -6.40 -4.67 -0.01
C LEU A 41 -6.02 -4.98 1.44
N CYS A 42 -6.21 -6.22 1.90
CA CYS A 42 -5.75 -6.65 3.22
C CYS A 42 -4.22 -6.58 3.33
N MET A 43 -3.49 -7.07 2.32
CA MET A 43 -2.02 -7.04 2.32
C MET A 43 -1.46 -5.62 2.32
N VAL A 44 -2.05 -4.72 1.53
CA VAL A 44 -1.68 -3.28 1.55
C VAL A 44 -1.96 -2.67 2.92
N SER A 45 -3.11 -2.98 3.53
CA SER A 45 -3.48 -2.48 4.86
C SER A 45 -2.53 -2.97 5.95
N ILE A 46 -2.15 -4.25 5.91
CA ILE A 46 -1.16 -4.83 6.83
C ILE A 46 0.19 -4.16 6.63
N GLY A 47 0.64 -3.98 5.39
CA GLY A 47 1.89 -3.26 5.09
C GLY A 47 1.88 -1.83 5.64
N ALA A 48 0.77 -1.09 5.51
CA ALA A 48 0.63 0.25 6.05
C ALA A 48 0.70 0.28 7.60
N ILE A 49 0.08 -0.69 8.26
CA ILE A 49 0.17 -0.84 9.73
C ILE A 49 1.62 -1.13 10.15
N ILE A 50 2.30 -2.07 9.49
CA ILE A 50 3.70 -2.40 9.78
C ILE A 50 4.59 -1.16 9.55
N ALA A 51 4.38 -0.41 8.48
CA ALA A 51 5.12 0.83 8.21
C ALA A 51 4.96 1.86 9.34
N GLY A 52 3.75 2.01 9.88
CA GLY A 52 3.48 2.85 11.05
C GLY A 52 4.23 2.35 12.29
N ILE A 53 4.19 1.04 12.56
CA ILE A 53 4.91 0.42 13.68
C ILE A 53 6.42 0.64 13.55
N ILE A 54 7.00 0.44 12.37
CA ILE A 54 8.44 0.68 12.13
C ILE A 54 8.81 2.12 12.47
N LYS A 55 8.01 3.09 12.02
CA LYS A 55 8.30 4.50 12.29
C LYS A 55 8.21 4.81 13.80
N PHE A 56 7.21 4.25 14.48
CA PHE A 56 7.06 4.38 15.92
C PHE A 56 8.24 3.80 16.70
N THR A 57 8.63 2.55 16.41
CA THR A 57 9.70 1.85 17.13
C THR A 57 11.08 2.45 16.83
N SER A 58 11.30 2.94 15.61
CA SER A 58 12.56 3.60 15.23
C SER A 58 12.88 4.84 16.06
N ASN A 59 11.85 5.61 16.43
CA ASN A 59 12.04 6.81 17.26
C ASN A 59 12.22 6.49 18.75
N MET A 60 11.68 5.36 19.22
CA MET A 60 11.87 4.90 20.60
C MET A 60 13.14 4.06 20.79
N GLN A 61 13.93 3.83 19.72
CA GLN A 61 15.10 2.95 19.69
C GLN A 61 14.81 1.50 20.14
N VAL A 62 13.56 1.05 20.02
CA VAL A 62 13.12 -0.30 20.34
C VAL A 62 13.13 -1.15 19.07
N LEU A 63 13.42 -2.46 19.17
CA LEU A 63 13.35 -3.43 18.05
C LEU A 63 14.29 -3.11 16.86
N THR A 64 15.40 -2.41 17.09
CA THR A 64 16.39 -2.03 16.06
C THR A 64 16.92 -3.22 15.25
N GLN A 65 17.11 -4.37 15.91
CA GLN A 65 17.57 -5.62 15.26
C GLN A 65 16.59 -6.17 14.20
N PHE A 66 15.29 -5.89 14.33
CA PHE A 66 14.26 -6.38 13.41
C PHE A 66 13.83 -5.33 12.38
N GLN A 67 14.37 -4.12 12.41
CA GLN A 67 13.90 -3.04 11.54
C GLN A 67 14.07 -3.37 10.05
N GLU A 68 15.21 -3.91 9.64
CA GLU A 68 15.44 -4.27 8.24
C GLU A 68 14.50 -5.40 7.80
N PHE A 69 14.25 -6.39 8.66
CA PHE A 69 13.27 -7.44 8.39
C PHE A 69 11.86 -6.88 8.24
N LEU A 70 11.42 -6.00 9.14
CA LEU A 70 10.09 -5.39 9.07
C LEU A 70 9.95 -4.47 7.84
N LYS A 71 11.00 -3.75 7.46
CA LYS A 71 11.03 -2.94 6.22
C LYS A 71 10.86 -3.84 4.99
N MET A 72 11.62 -4.91 4.89
CA MET A 72 11.48 -5.89 3.79
C MET A 72 10.09 -6.50 3.76
N LEU A 73 9.55 -6.93 4.91
CA LEU A 73 8.20 -7.46 5.01
C LEU A 73 7.14 -6.45 4.55
N THR A 74 7.29 -5.19 4.94
CA THR A 74 6.42 -4.09 4.50
C THR A 74 6.45 -3.95 2.99
N ILE A 75 7.64 -3.91 2.38
CA ILE A 75 7.80 -3.77 0.92
C ILE A 75 7.14 -4.95 0.20
N VAL A 76 7.37 -6.18 0.67
CA VAL A 76 6.80 -7.40 0.07
C VAL A 76 5.28 -7.39 0.20
N CYS A 77 4.73 -7.13 1.39
CA CYS A 77 3.29 -7.10 1.61
C CYS A 77 2.59 -6.00 0.78
N THR A 78 3.15 -4.78 0.76
CA THR A 78 2.55 -3.67 0.03
C THR A 78 2.65 -3.86 -1.48
N SER A 79 3.80 -4.31 -2.01
CA SER A 79 3.98 -4.51 -3.45
C SER A 79 3.09 -5.64 -3.99
N SER A 80 3.12 -6.80 -3.34
CA SER A 80 2.26 -7.94 -3.72
C SER A 80 0.77 -7.61 -3.54
N GLY A 81 0.42 -6.86 -2.49
CA GLY A 81 -0.92 -6.36 -2.26
C GLY A 81 -1.44 -5.47 -3.39
N ILE A 82 -0.63 -4.49 -3.83
CA ILE A 82 -0.97 -3.60 -4.95
C ILE A 82 -1.23 -4.41 -6.23
N ILE A 83 -0.35 -5.35 -6.56
CA ILE A 83 -0.49 -6.19 -7.76
C ILE A 83 -1.79 -7.00 -7.70
N LEU A 84 -2.08 -7.64 -6.57
CA LEU A 84 -3.31 -8.42 -6.38
C LEU A 84 -4.56 -7.54 -6.48
N THR A 85 -4.52 -6.33 -5.91
CA THR A 85 -5.62 -5.36 -6.04
C THR A 85 -5.84 -4.95 -7.49
N MET A 86 -4.78 -4.70 -8.27
CA MET A 86 -4.89 -4.37 -9.69
C MET A 86 -5.48 -5.52 -10.51
N ILE A 87 -4.98 -6.75 -10.32
CA ILE A 87 -5.49 -7.95 -10.98
C ILE A 87 -6.96 -8.16 -10.62
N GLY A 88 -7.31 -8.01 -9.34
CA GLY A 88 -8.69 -8.12 -8.87
C GLY A 88 -9.61 -7.06 -9.45
N ALA A 89 -9.15 -5.81 -9.54
CA ALA A 89 -9.91 -4.71 -10.14
C ALA A 89 -10.17 -4.98 -11.63
N TYR A 90 -9.14 -5.42 -12.37
CA TYR A 90 -9.27 -5.77 -13.79
C TYR A 90 -10.23 -6.94 -14.01
N ASN A 91 -10.08 -8.02 -13.23
CA ASN A 91 -10.96 -9.20 -13.33
C ASN A 91 -12.43 -8.88 -13.05
N LYS A 92 -12.71 -7.88 -12.21
CA LYS A 92 -14.08 -7.45 -11.90
C LYS A 92 -14.76 -6.75 -13.07
N VAL A 93 -14.00 -6.11 -13.96
CA VAL A 93 -14.52 -5.28 -15.06
C VAL A 93 -14.18 -5.85 -16.44
N LYS A 94 -13.58 -7.04 -16.51
CA LYS A 94 -13.03 -7.61 -17.76
C LYS A 94 -14.07 -7.71 -18.90
N ASP A 95 -15.33 -7.95 -18.53
CA ASP A 95 -16.46 -8.17 -19.43
C ASP A 95 -17.15 -6.86 -19.87
N ASP A 96 -16.81 -5.73 -19.23
CA ASP A 96 -17.35 -4.39 -19.53
C ASP A 96 -16.24 -3.51 -20.15
N PRO A 97 -16.25 -3.28 -21.48
CA PRO A 97 -15.13 -2.64 -22.17
C PRO A 97 -14.90 -1.19 -21.75
N GLU A 98 -15.96 -0.45 -21.40
CA GLU A 98 -15.84 0.93 -20.93
C GLU A 98 -15.19 0.99 -19.55
N LYS A 99 -15.68 0.18 -18.60
CA LYS A 99 -15.10 0.12 -17.25
C LYS A 99 -13.69 -0.45 -17.27
N ARG A 100 -13.41 -1.41 -18.14
CA ARG A 100 -12.06 -1.98 -18.34
C ARG A 100 -11.07 -0.90 -18.76
N ARG A 101 -11.43 -0.05 -19.72
CA ARG A 101 -10.58 1.06 -20.17
C ARG A 101 -10.26 2.02 -19.02
N ILE A 102 -11.26 2.38 -18.21
CA ILE A 102 -11.07 3.24 -17.04
C ILE A 102 -10.11 2.59 -16.04
N VAL A 103 -10.32 1.33 -15.68
CA VAL A 103 -9.45 0.61 -14.74
C VAL A 103 -8.02 0.50 -15.27
N GLN A 104 -7.83 0.24 -16.56
CA GLN A 104 -6.49 0.20 -17.18
C GLN A 104 -5.77 1.55 -17.08
N ILE A 105 -6.47 2.66 -17.32
CA ILE A 105 -5.89 4.01 -17.16
C ILE A 105 -5.46 4.22 -15.70
N TYR A 106 -6.31 3.87 -14.73
CA TYR A 106 -5.95 3.98 -13.31
C TYR A 106 -4.74 3.11 -12.94
N ILE A 107 -4.68 1.87 -13.42
CA ILE A 107 -3.52 1.00 -13.22
C ILE A 107 -2.25 1.66 -13.80
N GLY A 108 -2.33 2.21 -15.01
CA GLY A 108 -1.23 2.94 -15.65
C GLY A 108 -0.76 4.14 -14.83
N VAL A 109 -1.70 4.97 -14.34
CA VAL A 109 -1.39 6.13 -13.48
C VAL A 109 -0.71 5.69 -12.18
N ILE A 110 -1.16 4.61 -11.55
CA ILE A 110 -0.55 4.09 -10.32
C ILE A 110 0.89 3.61 -10.61
N ILE A 111 1.12 2.87 -11.69
CA ILE A 111 2.46 2.39 -12.08
C ILE A 111 3.40 3.58 -12.30
N VAL A 112 2.98 4.59 -13.08
CA VAL A 112 3.76 5.80 -13.32
C VAL A 112 4.07 6.51 -12.00
N THR A 113 3.09 6.65 -11.11
CA THR A 113 3.27 7.29 -9.79
C THR A 113 4.30 6.54 -8.95
N ILE A 114 4.26 5.20 -8.92
CA ILE A 114 5.23 4.38 -8.19
C ILE A 114 6.65 4.58 -8.75
N ILE A 115 6.79 4.59 -10.08
CA ILE A 115 8.09 4.84 -10.73
C ILE A 115 8.62 6.23 -10.35
N PHE A 116 7.79 7.27 -10.40
CA PHE A 116 8.19 8.63 -10.01
C PHE A 116 8.62 8.69 -8.54
N ILE A 117 7.87 8.06 -7.63
CA ILE A 117 8.22 8.01 -6.20
C ILE A 117 9.58 7.30 -6.02
N GLY A 118 9.81 6.19 -6.73
CA GLY A 118 11.07 5.46 -6.71
C GLY A 118 12.25 6.28 -7.22
N LEU A 119 12.10 6.96 -8.35
CA LEU A 119 13.11 7.85 -8.91
C LEU A 119 13.46 9.00 -7.95
N ILE A 120 12.44 9.61 -7.33
CA ILE A 120 12.66 10.67 -6.35
C ILE A 120 13.40 10.11 -5.12
N GLY A 121 12.99 8.94 -4.61
CA GLY A 121 13.65 8.29 -3.47
C GLY A 121 15.13 8.00 -3.73
N LEU A 122 15.46 7.47 -4.92
CA LEU A 122 16.84 7.24 -5.35
C LEU A 122 17.64 8.54 -5.48
N SER A 123 17.02 9.61 -5.98
CA SER A 123 17.68 10.91 -6.12
C SER A 123 18.03 11.56 -4.78
N THR A 124 17.24 11.29 -3.73
CA THR A 124 17.49 11.79 -2.35
C THR A 124 18.45 10.93 -1.52
N LEU A 125 18.90 9.79 -2.05
CA LEU A 125 19.92 8.94 -1.42
C LEU A 125 21.36 9.30 -1.84
N LYS A 126 21.50 10.25 -2.78
CA LYS A 126 22.78 10.90 -3.14
C LYS A 126 22.92 12.20 -2.37
#